data_AF-A0A933LAD6-F1
#
_entry.id   AF-A0A933LAD6-F1
#
_cell.length_a   1.000
_cell.length_b   1.000
_cell.length_c   1.000
_cell.angle_alpha   90.00
_cell.angle_beta   90.00
_cell.angle_gamma   90.00
#
_symmetry.space_group_name_H-M   'P 1'
#
loop_
_entity.id
_entity.type
_entity.pdbx_description
1 polymer ?
#
loop_
_entity_poly.entity_id
_entity_poly.type
_entity_poly.pdbx_seq_one_letter_code
_entity_poly.pdbx_strand_id
1 'polypeptide(L)'
;MRYLVVLFMFIGTVAVADTIQFKIVPETSSYDLERRVRQLEYAVQELQMRVFNLQMSAGKKPTPVPEPKNFVCEIKAFSQVYREFGSTMEEAKEKARQACVQKHHAMHCDVDAAKCNPNK
;
A
#
# COMPACT_ATOMS: atom_id res chain seq x y z
N MET A 1 -56.30 7.44 -87.97
CA MET A 1 -55.65 8.62 -87.35
C MET A 1 -54.79 8.08 -86.21
N ARG A 2 -53.50 7.78 -86.46
CA ARG A 2 -52.31 8.62 -86.19
C ARG A 2 -51.82 8.54 -84.72
N TYR A 3 -50.72 7.80 -84.52
CA TYR A 3 -49.53 7.97 -83.62
C TYR A 3 -49.76 8.39 -82.14
N LEU A 4 -48.99 8.01 -81.10
CA LEU A 4 -47.56 7.75 -80.99
C LEU A 4 -47.23 7.10 -79.60
N VAL A 5 -46.20 6.27 -79.61
CA VAL A 5 -45.42 5.62 -78.52
C VAL A 5 -45.09 6.52 -77.32
N VAL A 6 -45.14 6.00 -76.07
CA VAL A 6 -43.99 5.99 -75.12
C VAL A 6 -44.06 4.74 -74.23
N LEU A 7 -42.89 4.13 -74.09
CA LEU A 7 -42.55 2.82 -73.55
C LEU A 7 -41.68 3.03 -72.31
N PHE A 8 -42.02 2.41 -71.18
CA PHE A 8 -41.17 2.15 -69.99
C PHE A 8 -41.92 1.09 -69.16
N MET A 9 -41.88 -0.21 -69.46
CA MET A 9 -40.80 -1.17 -69.24
C MET A 9 -40.28 -1.22 -67.78
N PHE A 10 -40.46 -2.42 -67.18
CA PHE A 10 -39.56 -3.15 -66.28
C PHE A 10 -40.00 -3.45 -64.81
N ILE A 11 -40.17 -4.77 -64.57
CA ILE A 11 -39.84 -5.65 -63.39
C ILE A 11 -40.51 -5.30 -62.05
N GLY A 12 -41.25 -6.17 -61.37
CA GLY A 12 -41.25 -7.63 -61.29
C GLY A 12 -40.96 -8.03 -59.85
N THR A 13 -41.78 -8.88 -59.22
CA THR A 13 -41.38 -9.62 -58.01
C THR A 13 -42.14 -10.95 -57.94
N VAL A 14 -41.37 -12.03 -57.91
CA VAL A 14 -41.75 -13.40 -57.55
C VAL A 14 -41.82 -13.49 -56.03
N ALA A 15 -42.94 -13.99 -55.49
CA ALA A 15 -43.06 -14.33 -54.09
C ALA A 15 -42.33 -15.66 -53.85
N VAL A 16 -41.11 -15.58 -53.32
CA VAL A 16 -40.39 -16.75 -52.80
C VAL A 16 -40.81 -16.90 -51.34
N ALA A 17 -41.43 -18.04 -51.02
CA ALA A 17 -41.71 -18.43 -49.65
C ALA A 17 -40.39 -18.89 -48.99
N ASP A 18 -39.72 -17.97 -48.31
CA ASP A 18 -38.56 -18.30 -47.47
C ASP A 18 -39.03 -18.91 -46.13
N THR A 19 -39.06 -20.24 -46.06
CA THR A 19 -38.97 -20.95 -44.79
C THR A 19 -37.51 -21.21 -44.46
N ILE A 20 -36.91 -20.35 -43.62
CA ILE A 20 -35.69 -20.69 -42.87
C ILE A 20 -35.98 -20.47 -41.39
N GLN A 21 -36.41 -21.54 -40.70
CA GLN A 21 -36.31 -21.65 -39.25
C GLN A 21 -35.18 -22.63 -38.95
N PHE A 22 -33.96 -22.10 -38.82
CA PHE A 22 -32.89 -22.81 -38.14
C PHE A 22 -32.45 -21.97 -36.95
N LYS A 23 -33.16 -22.11 -35.82
CA LYS A 23 -32.70 -21.63 -34.53
C LYS A 23 -32.45 -22.83 -33.63
N ILE A 24 -31.24 -23.38 -33.75
CA ILE A 24 -30.69 -24.31 -32.76
C ILE A 24 -29.38 -23.66 -32.30
N VAL A 25 -29.44 -22.92 -31.19
CA VAL A 25 -28.26 -22.59 -30.38
C VAL A 25 -28.49 -23.16 -28.99
N PRO A 26 -27.99 -24.37 -28.69
CA PRO A 26 -27.76 -24.76 -27.32
C PRO A 26 -26.37 -25.39 -27.20
N GLU A 27 -25.30 -24.60 -27.28
CA GLU A 27 -23.95 -25.07 -26.92
C GLU A 27 -23.08 -24.00 -26.22
N THR A 28 -23.65 -22.86 -25.83
CA THR A 28 -22.88 -21.80 -25.14
C THR A 28 -22.77 -22.02 -23.63
N SER A 29 -23.70 -22.79 -23.03
CA SER A 29 -23.75 -22.99 -21.58
C SER A 29 -22.60 -23.85 -21.05
N SER A 30 -22.20 -24.91 -21.77
CA SER A 30 -21.11 -25.80 -21.30
C SER A 30 -19.76 -25.09 -21.35
N TYR A 31 -19.50 -24.38 -22.45
CA TYR A 31 -18.27 -23.64 -22.65
C TYR A 31 -18.09 -22.47 -21.67
N ASP A 32 -19.16 -21.71 -21.39
CA ASP A 32 -19.12 -20.62 -20.41
C ASP A 32 -18.95 -21.16 -18.97
N LEU A 33 -19.56 -22.30 -18.66
CA LEU A 33 -19.39 -22.96 -17.36
C LEU A 33 -17.95 -23.45 -17.17
N GLU A 34 -17.38 -24.15 -18.17
CA GLU A 34 -15.97 -24.58 -18.15
C GLU A 34 -15.00 -23.41 -18.00
N ARG A 35 -15.28 -22.29 -18.68
CA ARG A 35 -14.46 -21.08 -18.57
C ARG A 35 -14.47 -20.51 -17.16
N ARG A 36 -15.65 -20.46 -16.53
CA ARG A 36 -15.80 -19.96 -15.15
C ARG A 36 -15.16 -20.90 -14.13
N VAL A 37 -15.30 -22.21 -14.31
CA VAL A 37 -14.62 -23.21 -13.47
C VAL A 37 -13.11 -23.02 -13.55
N ARG A 38 -12.56 -22.89 -14.75
CA ARG A 38 -11.12 -22.63 -14.94
C ARG A 38 -10.66 -21.34 -14.26
N GLN A 39 -11.46 -20.27 -14.34
CA GLN A 39 -11.15 -19.01 -13.66
C GLN A 39 -11.14 -19.17 -12.14
N LEU A 40 -12.09 -19.92 -11.60
CA LEU A 40 -12.16 -20.21 -10.17
C LEU A 40 -10.98 -21.07 -9.71
N GLU A 41 -10.58 -22.07 -10.49
CA GLU A 41 -9.40 -22.91 -10.19
C GLU A 41 -8.13 -22.06 -10.08
N TYR A 42 -7.92 -21.12 -11.01
CA TYR A 42 -6.79 -20.20 -10.93
C TYR A 42 -6.86 -19.29 -9.71
N ALA A 43 -8.03 -18.74 -9.39
CA ALA A 43 -8.20 -17.89 -8.22
C ALA A 43 -7.95 -18.65 -6.91
N VAL A 44 -8.40 -19.90 -6.82
CA VAL A 44 -8.14 -20.77 -5.66
C VAL A 44 -6.66 -21.05 -5.51
N GLN A 45 -5.97 -21.38 -6.61
CA GLN A 45 -4.53 -21.62 -6.59
C GLN A 45 -3.75 -20.39 -6.12
N GLU A 46 -4.13 -19.20 -6.59
CA GLU A 46 -3.51 -17.94 -6.16
C GLU A 46 -3.72 -17.69 -4.66
N LEU A 47 -4.94 -17.89 -4.17
CA LEU A 47 -5.27 -17.73 -2.75
C LEU A 47 -4.49 -18.70 -1.87
N GLN A 48 -4.33 -19.96 -2.30
CA GLN A 48 -3.54 -20.95 -1.58
C GLN A 48 -2.07 -20.53 -1.44
N MET A 49 -1.46 -20.03 -2.52
CA MET A 49 -0.10 -19.51 -2.45
C MET A 49 0.04 -18.31 -1.51
N ARG A 50 -0.94 -17.39 -1.54
CA ARG A 50 -0.94 -16.23 -0.64
C ARG A 50 -1.07 -16.64 0.82
N VAL A 51 -2.00 -17.56 1.13
CA VAL A 51 -2.17 -18.07 2.49
C VAL A 51 -0.92 -18.79 2.97
N PHE A 52 -0.29 -19.61 2.13
CA PHE A 52 0.99 -20.25 2.46
C PHE A 52 2.08 -19.22 2.78
N ASN A 53 2.25 -18.19 1.95
CA ASN A 53 3.21 -17.11 2.18
C ASN A 53 2.90 -16.31 3.45
N LEU A 54 1.62 -16.07 3.73
CA LEU A 54 1.18 -15.40 4.95
C LEU A 54 1.41 -16.26 6.19
N GLN A 55 1.15 -17.57 6.13
CA GLN A 55 1.44 -18.49 7.23
C GLN A 55 2.96 -18.59 7.49
N MET A 56 3.76 -18.64 6.41
CA MET A 56 5.21 -18.67 6.50
C MET A 56 5.79 -17.36 7.08
N SER A 57 5.15 -16.22 6.79
CA SER A 57 5.56 -14.91 7.31
C SER A 57 4.97 -14.58 8.69
N ALA A 58 3.79 -15.09 9.03
CA ALA A 58 3.13 -14.91 10.33
C ALA A 58 3.90 -15.57 11.49
N GLY A 59 4.75 -16.56 11.20
CA GLY A 59 5.68 -17.14 12.18
C GLY A 59 6.85 -16.23 12.55
N LYS A 60 7.15 -15.20 11.74
CA LYS A 60 8.16 -14.20 12.09
C LYS A 60 7.52 -13.13 12.96
N LYS A 61 7.68 -13.25 14.28
CA LYS A 61 7.48 -12.08 15.16
C LYS A 61 8.28 -10.92 14.56
N PRO A 62 7.70 -9.72 14.41
CA PRO A 62 8.49 -8.55 14.04
C PRO A 62 9.67 -8.49 15.00
N THR A 63 10.89 -8.53 14.45
CA THR A 63 12.10 -8.33 15.23
C THR A 63 11.88 -7.06 16.05
N PRO A 64 12.06 -7.10 17.38
CA PRO A 64 11.89 -5.91 18.19
C PRO A 64 12.83 -4.84 17.62
N VAL A 65 12.24 -3.78 17.07
CA VAL A 65 12.98 -2.58 16.72
C VAL A 65 13.59 -2.12 18.04
N PRO A 66 14.92 -1.98 18.16
CA PRO A 66 15.50 -1.48 19.38
C PRO A 66 14.88 -0.11 19.66
N GLU A 67 14.12 -0.01 20.75
CA GLU A 67 13.58 1.27 21.19
C GLU A 67 14.76 2.25 21.33
N PRO A 68 14.64 3.49 20.82
CA PRO A 68 15.70 4.47 20.96
C PRO A 68 15.93 4.67 22.46
N LYS A 69 17.10 4.22 22.94
CA LYS A 69 17.53 4.42 24.32
C LYS A 69 17.78 5.91 24.52
N ASN A 70 16.78 6.59 25.04
CA ASN A 70 16.92 8.00 25.39
C ASN A 70 17.78 8.09 26.65
N PHE A 71 18.79 8.93 26.65
CA PHE A 71 19.57 9.27 27.84
C PHE A 71 19.07 10.61 28.37
N VAL A 72 19.00 10.72 29.69
CA VAL A 72 18.78 11.99 30.38
C VAL A 72 20.03 12.35 31.16
N CYS A 73 20.56 13.55 30.92
CA CYS A 73 21.72 14.06 31.64
C CYS A 73 21.33 15.32 32.42
N GLU A 74 21.86 15.45 33.63
CA GLU A 74 21.67 16.62 34.48
C GLU A 74 22.99 17.31 34.83
N ILE A 75 23.04 18.64 34.68
CA ILE A 75 24.12 19.50 35.16
C ILE A 75 23.57 20.40 36.27
N LYS A 76 24.31 20.54 37.37
CA LYS A 76 23.93 21.41 38.50
C LYS A 76 24.85 22.62 38.56
N ALA A 77 24.29 23.82 38.47
CA ALA A 77 25.02 25.08 38.58
C ALA A 77 24.19 26.09 39.38
N PHE A 78 24.80 26.75 40.36
CA PHE A 78 24.19 27.80 41.20
C PHE A 78 22.76 27.49 41.66
N SER A 79 22.59 26.33 42.32
CA SER A 79 21.31 25.84 42.84
C SER A 79 20.23 25.52 41.80
N GLN A 80 20.57 25.56 40.50
CA GLN A 80 19.70 25.17 39.40
C GLN A 80 20.16 23.84 38.79
N VAL A 81 19.21 23.08 38.26
CA VAL A 81 19.46 21.79 37.61
C VAL A 81 18.96 21.87 36.16
N TYR A 82 19.85 21.56 35.23
CA TYR A 82 19.58 21.56 33.79
C TYR A 82 19.49 20.11 33.32
N ARG A 83 18.30 19.67 32.94
CA ARG A 83 18.02 18.30 32.51
C ARG A 83 17.65 18.29 31.04
N GLU A 84 18.40 17.54 30.25
CA GLU A 84 18.15 17.41 28.82
C GLU A 84 18.26 15.97 28.34
N PHE A 85 17.58 15.70 27.21
CA PHE A 85 17.48 14.37 26.61
C PHE A 85 18.28 14.26 25.31
N GLY A 86 18.90 13.10 25.10
CA GLY A 86 19.63 12.78 23.88
C GLY A 86 19.48 11.33 23.49
N SER A 87 19.69 11.04 22.20
CA SER A 87 19.67 9.68 21.65
C SER A 87 20.93 8.90 22.07
N THR A 88 21.98 9.62 22.44
CA THR A 88 23.20 9.09 23.07
C THR A 88 23.50 9.84 24.36
N MET A 89 24.33 9.23 25.21
CA MET A 89 24.80 9.89 26.43
C MET A 89 25.53 11.20 26.14
N GLU A 90 26.37 11.24 25.10
CA GLU A 90 27.12 12.44 24.71
C GLU A 90 26.20 13.56 24.22
N GLU A 91 25.19 13.22 23.42
CA GLU A 91 24.20 14.19 22.95
C GLU A 91 23.42 14.81 24.11
N ALA A 92 23.00 13.98 25.07
CA ALA A 92 22.29 14.42 26.26
C ALA A 92 23.16 15.34 27.15
N LYS A 93 24.45 15.01 27.31
CA LYS A 93 25.44 15.83 28.03
C LYS A 93 25.61 17.19 27.38
N GLU A 94 25.81 17.23 26.08
CA GLU A 94 26.05 18.48 25.36
C GLU A 94 24.81 19.38 25.38
N LYS A 95 23.61 18.82 25.22
CA LYS A 95 22.37 19.60 25.38
C LYS A 95 22.20 20.16 26.78
N ALA A 96 22.48 19.36 27.82
CA ALA A 96 22.42 19.83 29.21
C ALA A 96 23.43 20.96 29.47
N ARG A 97 24.63 20.87 28.86
CA ARG A 97 25.63 21.93 28.89
C ARG A 97 25.13 23.19 28.22
N GLN A 98 24.57 23.09 27.02
CA GLN A 98 24.02 24.24 26.30
C GLN A 98 22.91 24.93 27.11
N ALA A 99 22.00 24.17 27.70
CA ALA A 99 20.95 24.71 28.57
C ALA A 99 21.53 25.47 29.79
N CYS A 100 22.64 24.97 30.35
CA CYS A 100 23.36 25.66 31.43
C CYS A 100 24.04 26.94 30.93
N VAL A 101 24.76 26.90 29.79
CA VAL A 101 25.52 28.04 29.25
C VAL A 101 24.60 29.19 28.79
N GLN A 102 23.35 28.88 28.42
CA GLN A 102 22.36 29.90 28.11
C GLN A 102 22.00 30.78 29.31
N LYS A 103 22.19 30.29 30.55
CA LYS A 103 21.85 31.01 31.78
C LYS A 103 23.06 31.40 32.62
N HIS A 104 24.17 30.67 32.50
CA HIS A 104 25.40 30.85 33.27
C HIS A 104 26.63 30.85 32.37
N HIS A 105 27.75 31.41 32.83
CA HIS A 105 28.99 31.36 32.07
C HIS A 105 29.52 29.92 31.95
N ALA A 106 30.19 29.61 30.83
CA ALA A 106 30.67 28.25 30.50
C ALA A 106 31.55 27.60 31.58
N MET A 107 32.27 28.40 32.37
CA MET A 107 33.10 27.94 33.48
C MET A 107 32.31 27.19 34.57
N HIS A 108 30.99 27.40 34.65
CA HIS A 108 30.12 26.76 35.65
C HIS A 108 29.31 25.60 35.09
N CYS A 109 29.47 25.29 33.80
CA CYS A 109 28.71 24.28 33.08
C CYS A 109 29.63 23.12 32.69
N ASP A 110 30.17 22.44 33.69
CA ASP A 110 31.06 21.30 33.51
C ASP A 110 30.30 20.07 33.01
N VAL A 111 30.78 19.53 31.87
CA VAL A 111 30.21 18.37 31.18
C VAL A 111 30.59 17.07 31.88
N ASP A 112 31.75 17.04 32.52
CA ASP A 112 32.27 15.85 33.20
C ASP A 112 31.59 15.66 34.56
N ALA A 113 31.10 16.75 35.15
CA ALA A 113 30.24 16.73 36.33
C ALA A 113 28.78 16.31 36.05
N ALA A 114 28.40 16.11 34.77
CA ALA A 114 27.03 15.77 34.39
C ALA A 114 26.65 14.34 34.84
N LYS A 115 25.51 14.20 35.50
CA LYS A 115 24.96 12.89 35.88
C LYS A 115 24.00 12.39 34.82
N CYS A 116 24.32 11.28 34.17
CA CYS A 116 23.53 10.72 33.08
C CYS A 116 22.92 9.38 33.46
N ASN A 117 21.64 9.19 33.15
CA ASN A 117 20.95 7.93 33.31
C ASN A 117 20.26 7.54 32.00
N PRO A 118 20.17 6.24 31.66
CA PRO A 118 19.27 5.79 30.63
C PRO A 118 17.83 6.08 31.09
N ASN A 119 17.09 6.82 30.27
CA ASN A 119 15.66 7.01 30.45
C ASN A 119 14.98 5.70 30.06
N LYS A 120 14.35 5.04 31.03
CA LYS A 120 13.63 3.78 30.84
C LYS A 120 12.22 4.03 30.36
#